data_AF-A0AA96R1T4-F1
#
_entry.id   AF-A0AA96R1T4-F1
#
_cell.length_a   1.000
_cell.length_b   1.000
_cell.length_c   1.000
_cell.angle_alpha   90.00
_cell.angle_beta   90.00
_cell.angle_gamma   90.00
#
_symmetry.space_group_name_H-M   'P 1'
#
loop_
_entity.id
_entity.type
_entity.pdbx_description
1 polymer ?
#
loop_
_entity_poly.entity_id
_entity_poly.type
_entity_poly.pdbx_seq_one_letter_code
_entity_poly.pdbx_strand_id
1 'polypeptide(L)'
;MFLKALNVLAVVSISVLCTSSAGLPALGVKGTFYDVDRSLYVRNLPAVDGYQSNLYEIYMEPFAYNVRPLLASATLLPNAGNGRGAGGDADTEAESVTPGPVYGELVFSQTLPPGGHVLVRGNITGLTPGKHAIHVHEYGDTRKGCESAGGHFNPYQLHHGAPHDAIRHIGDLGNIVAGDDGTAEVKILDPLLSLLPGPRGIVGRSIVIHAMEDDLGRADTVESQTSGSAGARIACGVIGYVNG
;
A
#
# COMPACT_ATOMS: atom_id res chain seq x y z
N MET A 1 13.39 16.44 -42.73
CA MET A 1 13.77 15.61 -41.56
C MET A 1 12.53 15.49 -40.68
N PHE A 2 11.71 14.47 -40.91
CA PHE A 2 10.55 14.13 -40.07
C PHE A 2 10.36 12.62 -40.20
N LEU A 3 10.62 11.87 -39.13
CA LEU A 3 10.12 10.50 -39.01
C LEU A 3 9.11 10.48 -37.87
N LYS A 4 7.86 10.15 -38.22
CA LYS A 4 6.76 9.92 -37.30
C LYS A 4 7.07 8.67 -36.46
N ALA A 5 7.04 8.78 -35.13
CA ALA A 5 7.03 7.62 -34.25
C ALA A 5 5.65 6.96 -34.33
N LEU A 6 5.64 5.71 -34.81
CA LEU A 6 4.47 4.87 -34.90
C LEU A 6 4.27 4.19 -33.54
N ASN A 7 3.22 4.58 -32.80
CA ASN A 7 2.80 3.85 -31.60
C ASN A 7 2.21 2.50 -32.02
N VAL A 8 3.03 1.45 -31.99
CA VAL A 8 2.57 0.07 -32.15
C VAL A 8 2.05 -0.41 -30.81
N LEU A 9 0.73 -0.38 -30.63
CA LEU A 9 0.06 -1.14 -29.58
C LEU A 9 0.14 -2.62 -29.98
N ALA A 10 1.14 -3.33 -29.48
CA ALA A 10 1.22 -4.78 -29.63
C ALA A 10 0.18 -5.44 -28.70
N VAL A 11 -1.05 -5.56 -29.18
CA VAL A 11 -2.02 -6.49 -28.60
C VAL A 11 -1.55 -7.89 -28.96
N VAL A 12 -0.77 -8.51 -28.08
CA VAL A 12 -0.46 -9.94 -28.19
C VAL A 12 -1.71 -10.70 -27.74
N SER A 13 -2.67 -10.87 -28.65
CA SER A 13 -3.70 -11.88 -28.48
C SER A 13 -3.04 -13.25 -28.67
N ILE A 14 -2.67 -13.88 -27.56
CA ILE A 14 -2.36 -15.31 -27.57
C ILE A 14 -3.70 -16.05 -27.69
N SER A 15 -4.18 -16.20 -28.91
CA SER A 15 -5.18 -17.20 -29.23
C SER A 15 -4.48 -18.55 -29.21
N VAL A 16 -4.56 -19.28 -28.08
CA VAL A 16 -4.18 -20.69 -28.06
C VAL A 16 -5.25 -21.45 -28.84
N LEU A 17 -5.10 -21.52 -30.16
CA LEU A 17 -5.70 -22.62 -30.92
C LEU A 17 -4.98 -23.88 -30.47
N CYS A 18 -5.73 -24.78 -29.86
CA CYS A 18 -5.28 -26.11 -29.46
C CYS A 18 -4.72 -26.84 -30.67
N THR A 19 -3.40 -26.82 -30.85
CA THR A 19 -2.66 -27.72 -31.73
C THR A 19 -1.29 -28.03 -31.12
N SER A 20 -1.14 -29.29 -30.72
CA SER A 20 0.07 -30.09 -30.47
C SER A 20 1.26 -29.45 -29.73
N SER A 21 1.56 -30.08 -28.59
CA SER A 21 2.56 -29.83 -27.55
C SER A 21 4.06 -29.91 -27.95
N ALA A 22 4.43 -29.62 -29.20
CA ALA A 22 5.79 -29.86 -29.68
C ALA A 22 6.88 -28.89 -29.18
N GLY A 23 6.52 -27.72 -28.63
CA GLY A 23 7.49 -26.67 -28.23
C GLY A 23 7.95 -26.68 -26.77
N LEU A 24 7.22 -27.34 -25.87
CA LEU A 24 7.43 -27.25 -24.42
C LEU A 24 8.58 -28.12 -23.85
N PRO A 25 8.95 -29.27 -24.44
CA PRO A 25 10.09 -30.06 -23.95
C PRO A 25 11.45 -29.34 -24.12
N ALA A 26 11.56 -28.43 -25.08
CA ALA A 26 12.80 -27.68 -25.34
C ALA A 26 13.14 -26.66 -24.24
N LEU A 27 12.16 -26.30 -23.40
CA LEU A 27 12.32 -25.39 -22.26
C LEU A 27 12.44 -26.12 -20.92
N GLY A 28 12.59 -27.44 -20.92
CA GLY A 28 12.81 -28.24 -19.70
C GLY A 28 11.56 -28.48 -18.85
N VAL A 29 10.37 -28.15 -19.35
CA VAL A 29 9.09 -28.38 -18.64
C VAL A 29 8.73 -29.86 -18.72
N LYS A 30 8.95 -30.60 -17.63
CA LYS A 30 8.50 -32.01 -17.47
C LYS A 30 7.17 -32.03 -16.71
N GLY A 31 6.12 -32.47 -17.39
CA GLY A 31 4.79 -32.70 -16.82
C GLY A 31 3.79 -31.59 -17.15
N THR A 32 2.79 -31.91 -17.97
CA THR A 32 1.63 -31.05 -18.22
C THR A 32 0.69 -31.14 -17.03
N PHE A 33 0.68 -30.13 -16.17
CA PHE A 33 -0.33 -29.98 -15.13
C PHE A 33 -1.58 -29.35 -15.75
N TYR A 34 -2.47 -30.24 -16.22
CA TYR A 34 -3.90 -30.05 -16.44
C TYR A 34 -4.39 -29.20 -17.63
N ASP A 35 -5.24 -29.89 -18.40
CA ASP A 35 -6.15 -29.44 -19.43
C ASP A 35 -7.28 -28.62 -18.79
N VAL A 36 -7.10 -27.31 -18.71
CA VAL A 36 -8.15 -26.35 -18.37
C VAL A 36 -7.94 -25.14 -19.27
N ASP A 37 -8.82 -24.96 -20.26
CA ASP A 37 -8.93 -23.75 -21.09
C ASP A 37 -9.18 -22.52 -20.19
N ARG A 38 -8.11 -21.96 -19.61
CA ARG A 38 -8.16 -20.79 -18.74
C ARG A 38 -7.11 -19.79 -19.19
N SER A 39 -7.53 -18.55 -19.30
CA SER A 39 -6.64 -17.44 -19.60
C SER A 39 -5.71 -17.21 -18.41
N LEU A 40 -4.41 -17.36 -18.67
CA LEU A 40 -3.37 -16.88 -17.78
C LEU A 40 -3.18 -15.39 -18.02
N TYR A 41 -3.35 -14.58 -16.98
CA TYR A 41 -3.06 -13.16 -17.07
C TYR A 41 -1.67 -12.91 -16.49
N VAL A 42 -0.80 -12.33 -17.31
CA VAL A 42 0.53 -11.91 -16.92
C VAL A 42 0.54 -10.39 -16.94
N ARG A 43 0.46 -9.77 -15.75
CA ARG A 43 0.62 -8.33 -15.63
C ARG A 43 2.10 -8.02 -15.40
N ASN A 44 2.71 -7.32 -16.36
CA ASN A 44 4.00 -6.69 -16.13
C ASN A 44 3.77 -5.47 -15.22
N LEU A 45 4.41 -5.45 -14.07
CA LEU A 45 4.41 -4.26 -13.21
C LEU A 45 5.39 -3.26 -13.83
N PRO A 46 4.97 -1.99 -14.04
CA PRO A 46 5.74 -1.03 -14.82
C PRO A 46 7.15 -0.93 -14.26
N ALA A 47 8.08 -1.31 -15.09
CA ALA A 47 9.47 -1.01 -14.90
C ALA A 47 9.65 0.50 -15.08
N VAL A 48 10.47 1.09 -14.23
CA VAL A 48 11.00 2.45 -14.40
C VAL A 48 11.40 2.68 -15.88
N ASP A 49 11.23 3.89 -16.41
CA ASP A 49 11.73 4.22 -17.75
C ASP A 49 13.21 3.83 -17.88
N GLY A 50 13.51 2.90 -18.80
CA GLY A 50 14.86 2.38 -19.03
C GLY A 50 15.27 1.16 -18.21
N TYR A 51 14.40 0.63 -17.34
CA TYR A 51 14.60 -0.64 -16.65
C TYR A 51 13.65 -1.70 -17.22
N GLN A 52 14.07 -2.96 -17.32
CA GLN A 52 13.13 -4.06 -17.56
C GLN A 52 12.78 -4.71 -16.21
N SER A 53 11.50 -4.70 -15.85
CA SER A 53 11.00 -5.39 -14.67
C SER A 53 10.91 -6.88 -14.99
N ASN A 54 11.64 -7.69 -14.21
CA ASN A 54 11.48 -9.15 -14.19
C ASN A 54 10.36 -9.58 -13.22
N LEU A 55 9.64 -8.64 -12.62
CA LEU A 55 8.54 -8.92 -11.71
C LEU A 55 7.24 -9.01 -12.51
N TYR A 56 6.71 -10.22 -12.58
CA TYR A 56 5.45 -10.53 -13.21
C TYR A 56 4.46 -10.96 -12.13
N GLU A 57 3.31 -10.29 -12.07
CA GLU A 57 2.17 -10.83 -11.34
C GLU A 57 1.48 -11.83 -12.27
N ILE A 58 1.70 -13.12 -12.00
CA ILE A 58 1.03 -14.21 -12.68
C ILE A 58 -0.21 -14.55 -11.87
N TYR A 59 -1.37 -14.22 -12.41
CA TYR A 59 -2.64 -14.68 -11.85
C TYR A 59 -3.36 -15.52 -12.90
N MET A 60 -3.69 -16.74 -12.51
CA MET A 60 -4.71 -17.54 -13.16
C MET A 60 -6.00 -17.19 -12.46
N GLU A 61 -7.10 -16.94 -13.19
CA GLU A 61 -8.44 -16.81 -12.60
C GLU A 61 -8.65 -17.89 -11.51
N PRO A 62 -8.62 -17.56 -10.21
CA PRO A 62 -9.34 -18.39 -9.28
C PRO A 62 -10.81 -17.99 -9.40
N PHE A 63 -11.69 -18.98 -9.37
CA PHE A 63 -13.04 -18.87 -8.79
C PHE A 63 -13.74 -17.52 -8.98
N ALA A 64 -14.71 -17.44 -9.91
CA ALA A 64 -15.74 -16.39 -10.01
C ALA A 64 -15.68 -15.43 -8.81
N TYR A 65 -14.82 -14.40 -8.90
CA TYR A 65 -14.66 -13.49 -7.78
C TYR A 65 -16.06 -12.95 -7.52
N ASN A 66 -16.48 -12.94 -6.27
CA ASN A 66 -17.68 -12.23 -5.90
C ASN A 66 -17.41 -10.76 -6.25
N VAL A 67 -17.83 -10.32 -7.44
CA VAL A 67 -17.64 -8.97 -8.02
C VAL A 67 -18.38 -7.89 -7.21
N ARG A 68 -18.78 -8.22 -5.99
CA ARG A 68 -19.34 -7.29 -5.05
C ARG A 68 -18.23 -6.34 -4.61
N PRO A 69 -18.56 -5.05 -4.47
CA PRO A 69 -17.68 -4.11 -3.78
C PRO A 69 -17.25 -4.68 -2.44
N LEU A 70 -15.95 -4.61 -2.17
CA LEU A 70 -15.40 -4.95 -0.87
C LEU A 70 -15.28 -3.68 -0.03
N LEU A 71 -15.65 -3.81 1.23
CA LEU A 71 -15.53 -2.76 2.23
C LEU A 71 -14.74 -3.28 3.42
N ALA A 72 -13.83 -2.46 3.90
CA ALA A 72 -13.12 -2.66 5.16
C ALA A 72 -13.09 -1.35 5.94
N SER A 73 -12.90 -1.43 7.25
CA SER A 73 -12.70 -0.25 8.11
C SER A 73 -11.56 -0.52 9.08
N ALA A 74 -10.93 0.55 9.53
CA ALA A 74 -10.00 0.55 10.64
C ALA A 74 -10.34 1.71 11.59
N THR A 75 -10.58 1.38 12.85
CA THR A 75 -10.67 2.36 13.93
C THR A 75 -9.25 2.62 14.45
N LEU A 76 -8.79 3.87 14.31
CA LEU A 76 -7.50 4.32 14.82
C LEU A 76 -7.63 4.64 16.31
N LEU A 77 -6.80 3.96 17.10
CA LEU A 77 -6.66 4.23 18.53
C LEU A 77 -5.29 4.87 18.81
N PRO A 78 -5.20 5.77 19.81
CA PRO A 78 -3.95 6.36 20.23
C PRO A 78 -2.96 5.28 20.62
N ASN A 79 -1.69 5.47 20.28
CA ASN A 79 -0.65 4.54 20.65
C ASN A 79 -0.42 4.56 22.18
N ALA A 80 -0.96 3.57 22.90
CA ALA A 80 -0.86 3.45 24.35
C ALA A 80 0.59 3.29 24.88
N GLY A 81 1.58 3.09 24.00
CA GLY A 81 3.00 3.07 24.36
C GLY A 81 3.59 4.44 24.71
N ASN A 82 2.92 5.55 24.35
CA ASN A 82 3.43 6.92 24.54
C ASN A 82 2.99 7.59 25.87
N GLY A 83 2.81 6.80 26.94
CA GLY A 83 2.57 7.33 28.29
C GLY A 83 3.79 7.99 28.95
N ARG A 84 4.94 8.06 28.27
CA ARG A 84 6.13 8.81 28.70
C ARG A 84 6.76 9.46 27.50
N GLY A 85 6.57 10.78 27.37
CA GLY A 85 7.38 11.58 26.46
C GLY A 85 8.86 11.31 26.73
N ALA A 86 9.62 11.01 25.68
CA ALA A 86 11.06 11.09 25.74
C ALA A 86 11.41 12.56 26.04
N GLY A 87 11.78 12.84 27.29
CA GLY A 87 12.39 14.10 27.67
C GLY A 87 13.73 14.22 26.95
N GLY A 88 13.72 14.90 25.81
CA GLY A 88 14.90 15.52 25.23
C GLY A 88 14.93 16.96 25.71
N ASP A 89 15.96 17.30 26.48
CA ASP A 89 16.26 18.67 26.89
C ASP A 89 16.41 19.55 25.65
N ALA A 90 15.48 20.48 25.45
CA ALA A 90 15.63 21.59 24.52
C ALA A 90 14.77 22.76 24.99
N ASP A 91 15.43 23.72 25.63
CA ASP A 91 14.90 25.03 25.95
C ASP A 91 14.45 25.73 24.67
N THR A 92 13.15 25.74 24.38
CA THR A 92 12.53 26.72 23.49
C THR A 92 11.06 26.89 23.88
N GLU A 93 10.69 28.12 24.25
CA GLU A 93 9.29 28.54 24.46
C GLU A 93 8.54 28.54 23.11
N ALA A 94 8.17 27.37 22.63
CA ALA A 94 7.03 27.20 21.76
C ALA A 94 5.88 26.69 22.65
N GLU A 95 4.72 27.34 22.55
CA GLU A 95 3.49 26.88 23.19
C GLU A 95 3.29 25.40 22.84
N SER A 96 3.59 24.53 23.80
CA SER A 96 3.55 23.09 23.64
C SER A 96 2.09 22.71 23.49
N VAL A 97 1.58 22.76 22.26
CA VAL A 97 0.39 22.01 21.87
C VAL A 97 0.80 20.55 22.00
N THR A 98 0.66 20.04 23.22
CA THR A 98 0.78 18.61 23.47
C THR A 98 -0.26 17.95 22.58
N PRO A 99 0.15 17.09 21.63
CA PRO A 99 -0.80 16.46 20.73
C PRO A 99 -1.81 15.70 21.60
N GLY A 100 -3.09 15.99 21.39
CA GLY A 100 -4.15 15.24 22.04
C GLY A 100 -4.07 13.76 21.64
N PRO A 101 -4.76 12.87 22.35
CA PRO A 101 -4.90 11.49 21.90
C PRO A 101 -5.49 11.46 20.47
N VAL A 102 -4.77 10.83 19.55
CA VAL A 102 -5.13 10.77 18.12
C VAL A 102 -6.12 9.64 17.88
N TYR A 103 -7.27 9.98 17.29
CA TYR A 103 -8.33 9.04 16.95
C TYR A 103 -8.76 9.22 15.50
N GLY A 104 -9.41 8.21 14.94
CA GLY A 104 -10.04 8.32 13.63
C GLY A 104 -10.71 7.04 13.20
N GLU A 105 -11.45 7.14 12.10
CA GLU A 105 -11.99 5.98 11.40
C GLU A 105 -11.66 6.12 9.92
N LEU A 106 -11.12 5.06 9.34
CA LEU A 106 -10.82 4.98 7.92
C LEU A 106 -11.58 3.83 7.29
N VAL A 107 -12.35 4.14 6.25
CA VAL A 107 -13.07 3.19 5.42
C VAL A 107 -12.28 2.97 4.13
N PHE A 108 -12.10 1.70 3.77
CA PHE A 108 -11.46 1.25 2.56
C PHE A 108 -12.52 0.63 1.66
N SER A 109 -12.55 1.05 0.40
CA SER A 109 -13.51 0.55 -0.58
C SER A 109 -12.82 0.15 -1.87
N GLN A 110 -13.14 -1.06 -2.36
CA GLN A 110 -12.68 -1.57 -3.65
C GLN A 110 -13.90 -2.03 -4.44
N THR A 111 -14.33 -1.22 -5.41
CA THR A 111 -15.60 -1.43 -6.12
C THR A 111 -15.53 -2.50 -7.19
N LEU A 112 -14.36 -2.71 -7.80
CA LEU A 112 -14.14 -3.65 -8.91
C LEU A 112 -13.01 -4.64 -8.63
N PRO A 113 -13.10 -5.52 -7.62
CA PRO A 113 -12.08 -6.54 -7.38
C PRO A 113 -12.03 -7.57 -8.54
N PRO A 114 -10.84 -8.11 -8.91
CA PRO A 114 -9.50 -7.76 -8.42
C PRO A 114 -8.88 -6.53 -9.10
N GLY A 115 -9.53 -5.96 -10.13
CA GLY A 115 -8.96 -4.97 -11.04
C GLY A 115 -9.11 -3.48 -10.68
N GLY A 116 -9.71 -3.11 -9.55
CA GLY A 116 -10.00 -1.73 -9.15
C GLY A 116 -9.08 -1.18 -8.06
N HIS A 117 -8.93 0.15 -8.02
CA HIS A 117 -8.17 0.84 -6.98
C HIS A 117 -8.88 0.79 -5.63
N VAL A 118 -8.12 0.87 -4.54
CA VAL A 118 -8.68 1.00 -3.20
C VAL A 118 -8.77 2.48 -2.86
N LEU A 119 -9.98 2.91 -2.51
CA LEU A 119 -10.24 4.24 -2.00
C LEU A 119 -10.28 4.19 -0.48
N VAL A 120 -9.37 4.93 0.16
CA VAL A 120 -9.30 5.15 1.61
C VAL A 120 -9.94 6.50 1.93
N ARG A 121 -10.93 6.52 2.82
CA ARG A 121 -11.61 7.75 3.25
C ARG A 121 -11.89 7.76 4.73
N GLY A 122 -11.90 8.94 5.33
CA GLY A 122 -12.31 9.10 6.71
C GLY A 122 -11.76 10.37 7.32
N ASN A 123 -11.87 10.49 8.64
CA ASN A 123 -11.37 11.64 9.38
C ASN A 123 -10.49 11.18 10.54
N ILE A 124 -9.44 11.96 10.80
CA ILE A 124 -8.51 11.76 11.91
C ILE A 124 -8.44 13.06 12.69
N THR A 125 -8.50 12.99 14.00
CA THR A 125 -8.55 14.15 14.91
C THR A 125 -7.48 14.03 15.99
N GLY A 126 -7.09 15.16 16.57
CA GLY A 126 -6.09 15.23 17.63
C GLY A 126 -4.65 15.29 17.10
N LEU A 127 -4.47 15.52 15.81
CA LEU A 127 -3.17 15.71 15.17
C LEU A 127 -2.63 17.11 15.48
N THR A 128 -1.32 17.28 15.35
CA THR A 128 -0.74 18.61 15.22
C THR A 128 -1.03 19.17 13.83
N PRO A 129 -1.14 20.50 13.65
CA PRO A 129 -1.30 21.08 12.32
C PRO A 129 -0.12 20.71 11.42
N GLY A 130 -0.41 20.38 10.15
CA GLY A 130 0.61 20.03 9.15
C GLY A 130 0.50 18.61 8.62
N LYS A 131 1.60 18.13 8.03
CA LYS A 131 1.64 16.82 7.36
C LYS A 131 1.97 15.70 8.35
N HIS A 132 1.26 14.59 8.19
CA HIS A 132 1.47 13.37 8.92
C HIS A 132 1.55 12.19 7.96
N ALA A 133 2.54 11.32 8.12
CA ALA A 133 2.61 10.12 7.30
C ALA A 133 1.50 9.12 7.64
N ILE A 134 1.04 8.41 6.63
CA ILE A 134 0.04 7.35 6.73
C ILE A 134 0.53 6.10 5.97
N HIS A 135 0.64 4.97 6.68
CA HIS A 135 1.16 3.73 6.09
C HIS A 135 0.37 2.50 6.51
N VAL A 136 0.22 1.54 5.61
CA VAL A 136 -0.16 0.17 5.98
C VAL A 136 1.09 -0.55 6.45
N HIS A 137 1.07 -1.03 7.69
CA HIS A 137 2.12 -1.82 8.31
C HIS A 137 1.87 -3.32 8.17
N GLU A 138 2.92 -4.12 8.29
CA GLU A 138 2.90 -5.55 7.97
C GLU A 138 1.90 -6.35 8.81
N TYR A 139 1.86 -6.13 10.12
CA TYR A 139 1.08 -6.97 11.04
C TYR A 139 -0.16 -6.25 11.56
N GLY A 140 -1.28 -6.98 11.63
CA GLY A 140 -2.47 -6.60 12.39
C GLY A 140 -2.32 -6.84 13.90
N ASP A 141 -1.14 -6.55 14.47
CA ASP A 141 -0.84 -6.78 15.88
C ASP A 141 -0.69 -5.44 16.62
N THR A 142 -1.57 -5.20 17.58
CA THR A 142 -1.59 -3.99 18.42
C THR A 142 -1.40 -4.31 19.90
N ARG A 143 -0.94 -5.53 20.25
CA ARG A 143 -0.81 -5.99 21.65
C ARG A 143 0.19 -5.17 22.48
N LYS A 144 1.19 -4.56 21.85
CA LYS A 144 2.11 -3.58 22.48
C LYS A 144 1.95 -2.18 21.87
N GLY A 145 0.71 -1.80 21.56
CA GLY A 145 0.44 -0.59 20.79
C GLY A 145 0.96 -0.71 19.35
N CYS A 146 1.22 0.42 18.72
CA CYS A 146 1.51 0.49 17.29
C CYS A 146 2.90 -0.05 16.91
N GLU A 147 3.79 -0.27 17.88
CA GLU A 147 5.09 -0.90 17.66
C GLU A 147 4.95 -2.32 17.08
N SER A 148 3.97 -3.08 17.59
CA SER A 148 3.74 -4.47 17.19
C SER A 148 3.26 -4.62 15.74
N ALA A 149 2.86 -3.54 15.08
CA ALA A 149 2.46 -3.55 13.67
C ALA A 149 3.64 -3.87 12.71
N GLY A 150 4.89 -3.87 13.18
CA GLY A 150 6.06 -4.17 12.36
C GLY A 150 6.48 -3.02 11.44
N GLY A 151 7.17 -3.31 10.34
CA GLY A 151 7.54 -2.30 9.32
C GLY A 151 6.38 -1.97 8.38
N HIS A 152 6.64 -1.14 7.37
CA HIS A 152 5.68 -0.92 6.29
C HIS A 152 5.39 -2.24 5.58
N PHE A 153 4.18 -2.40 5.05
CA PHE A 153 3.83 -3.59 4.29
C PHE A 153 4.59 -3.63 2.97
N ASN A 154 5.67 -4.43 2.95
CA ASN A 154 6.62 -4.51 1.84
C ASN A 154 6.81 -5.97 1.37
N PRO A 155 5.81 -6.56 0.69
CA PRO A 155 5.87 -7.94 0.23
C PRO A 155 6.92 -8.17 -0.88
N TYR A 156 7.39 -7.09 -1.51
CA TYR A 156 8.30 -7.13 -2.66
C TYR A 156 9.73 -6.68 -2.32
N GLN A 157 10.01 -6.38 -1.05
CA GLN A 157 11.34 -5.96 -0.58
C GLN A 157 11.92 -4.77 -1.36
N LEU A 158 11.05 -3.82 -1.71
CA LEU A 158 11.42 -2.59 -2.39
C LEU A 158 11.85 -1.52 -1.38
N HIS A 159 12.46 -0.44 -1.86
CA HIS A 159 12.64 0.77 -1.06
C HIS A 159 11.32 1.50 -0.85
N HIS A 160 11.25 2.27 0.23
CA HIS A 160 10.18 3.20 0.49
C HIS A 160 10.09 4.29 -0.60
N GLY A 161 8.88 4.77 -0.90
CA GLY A 161 8.66 5.80 -1.90
C GLY A 161 7.27 6.43 -1.85
N ALA A 162 7.02 7.41 -2.73
CA ALA A 162 5.75 8.12 -2.80
C ALA A 162 4.62 7.24 -3.37
N PRO A 163 3.33 7.55 -3.13
CA PRO A 163 2.19 6.75 -3.60
C PRO A 163 2.12 6.50 -5.12
N HIS A 164 2.76 7.31 -5.93
CA HIS A 164 2.75 7.16 -7.39
C HIS A 164 4.09 6.73 -7.97
N ASP A 165 5.07 6.42 -7.11
CA ASP A 165 6.34 5.89 -7.55
C ASP A 165 6.21 4.42 -7.95
N ALA A 166 7.02 4.01 -8.93
CA ALA A 166 7.14 2.62 -9.32
C ALA A 166 7.87 1.78 -8.25
N ILE A 167 8.80 2.40 -7.51
CA ILE A 167 9.52 1.79 -6.39
C ILE A 167 8.95 2.39 -5.11
N ARG A 168 8.20 1.56 -4.39
CA ARG A 168 7.60 1.89 -3.09
C ARG A 168 7.19 0.59 -2.41
N HIS A 169 6.97 0.63 -1.10
CA HIS A 169 6.22 -0.41 -0.43
C HIS A 169 4.74 -0.35 -0.83
N ILE A 170 4.03 -1.47 -0.71
CA ILE A 170 2.58 -1.51 -0.94
C ILE A 170 1.85 -0.66 0.10
N GLY A 171 2.40 -0.57 1.31
CA GLY A 171 1.83 0.23 2.38
C GLY A 171 2.09 1.74 2.33
N ASP A 172 2.86 2.26 1.37
CA ASP A 172 3.35 3.65 1.41
C ASP A 172 2.30 4.67 0.93
N LEU A 173 1.37 5.13 1.76
CA LEU A 173 0.26 6.00 1.31
C LEU A 173 0.61 7.50 1.35
N GLY A 174 1.84 7.84 1.72
CA GLY A 174 2.37 9.20 1.75
C GLY A 174 1.85 9.98 2.94
N ASN A 175 1.37 11.20 2.69
CA ASN A 175 1.00 12.14 3.75
C ASN A 175 -0.49 12.51 3.72
N ILE A 176 -1.07 12.67 4.91
CA ILE A 176 -2.32 13.41 5.16
C ILE A 176 -1.98 14.80 5.71
N VAL A 177 -2.92 15.73 5.63
CA VAL A 177 -2.73 17.10 6.12
C VAL A 177 -3.80 17.41 7.16
N ALA A 178 -3.35 17.73 8.38
CA ALA A 178 -4.19 18.23 9.44
C ALA A 178 -4.26 19.76 9.41
N GLY A 179 -5.46 20.30 9.58
CA GLY A 179 -5.69 21.74 9.74
C GLY A 179 -5.29 22.24 11.14
N ASP A 180 -5.49 23.53 11.37
CA ASP A 180 -5.20 24.19 12.66
C ASP A 180 -6.04 23.64 13.83
N ASP A 181 -7.18 23.01 13.52
CA ASP A 181 -8.04 22.33 14.48
C ASP A 181 -7.58 20.90 14.83
N GLY A 182 -6.47 20.44 14.22
CA GLY A 182 -5.93 19.11 14.40
C GLY A 182 -6.74 18.01 13.70
N THR A 183 -7.58 18.38 12.74
CA THR A 183 -8.39 17.44 11.93
C THR A 183 -7.78 17.25 10.54
N ALA A 184 -7.64 16.00 10.10
CA ALA A 184 -7.28 15.64 8.73
C ALA A 184 -8.43 14.87 8.06
N GLU A 185 -8.94 15.39 6.94
CA GLU A 185 -9.81 14.63 6.03
C GLU A 185 -8.94 13.76 5.13
N VAL A 186 -9.15 12.44 5.19
CA VAL A 186 -8.42 11.47 4.39
C VAL A 186 -9.23 11.13 3.15
N LYS A 187 -8.59 11.24 1.99
CA LYS A 187 -9.14 10.81 0.70
C LYS A 187 -8.01 10.38 -0.24
N ILE A 188 -7.65 9.10 -0.18
CA ILE A 188 -6.54 8.52 -0.93
C ILE A 188 -7.08 7.46 -1.90
N LEU A 189 -6.68 7.52 -3.16
CA LEU A 189 -6.97 6.48 -4.14
C LEU A 189 -5.67 5.78 -4.52
N ASP A 190 -5.50 4.54 -4.06
CA ASP A 190 -4.25 3.78 -4.27
C ASP A 190 -4.45 2.62 -5.27
N PRO A 191 -3.61 2.53 -6.31
CA PRO A 191 -3.72 1.49 -7.35
C PRO A 191 -3.05 0.16 -6.97
N LEU A 192 -2.20 0.14 -5.93
CA LEU A 192 -1.45 -1.03 -5.50
C LEU A 192 -2.15 -1.79 -4.38
N LEU A 193 -2.82 -1.11 -3.45
CA LEU A 193 -3.61 -1.74 -2.41
C LEU A 193 -4.66 -2.71 -2.98
N SER A 194 -4.95 -3.76 -2.23
CA SER A 194 -6.04 -4.69 -2.52
C SER A 194 -6.76 -5.08 -1.23
N LEU A 195 -8.09 -5.18 -1.28
CA LEU A 195 -8.89 -5.75 -0.20
C LEU A 195 -9.05 -7.26 -0.33
N LEU A 196 -8.69 -7.85 -1.48
CA LEU A 196 -8.65 -9.30 -1.62
C LEU A 196 -7.42 -9.91 -0.93
N PRO A 197 -7.50 -11.18 -0.51
CA PRO A 197 -6.31 -11.94 -0.14
C PRO A 197 -5.28 -11.96 -1.29
N GLY A 198 -4.00 -12.00 -0.93
CA GLY A 198 -2.90 -12.11 -1.88
C GLY A 198 -1.72 -11.22 -1.53
N PRO A 199 -0.73 -11.13 -2.44
CA PRO A 199 0.52 -10.40 -2.18
C PRO A 199 0.33 -8.93 -1.84
N ARG A 200 -0.77 -8.29 -2.26
CA ARG A 200 -1.09 -6.88 -1.99
C ARG A 200 -2.25 -6.69 -0.99
N GLY A 201 -2.75 -7.78 -0.41
CA GLY A 201 -3.89 -7.78 0.50
C GLY A 201 -3.58 -7.07 1.82
N ILE A 202 -4.42 -6.11 2.21
CA ILE A 202 -4.24 -5.32 3.44
C ILE A 202 -5.20 -5.66 4.58
N VAL A 203 -6.24 -6.45 4.31
CA VAL A 203 -7.17 -6.85 5.38
C VAL A 203 -6.43 -7.78 6.35
N GLY A 204 -6.57 -7.52 7.65
CA GLY A 204 -5.81 -8.16 8.73
C GLY A 204 -4.46 -7.52 9.01
N ARG A 205 -4.09 -6.43 8.31
CA ARG A 205 -2.92 -5.60 8.59
C ARG A 205 -3.29 -4.35 9.38
N SER A 206 -2.33 -3.54 9.77
CA SER A 206 -2.60 -2.28 10.48
C SER A 206 -2.40 -1.07 9.58
N ILE A 207 -3.27 -0.07 9.68
CA ILE A 207 -3.00 1.28 9.22
C ILE A 207 -2.39 2.08 10.38
N VAL A 208 -1.34 2.85 10.11
CA VAL A 208 -0.57 3.60 11.12
C VAL A 208 -0.45 5.05 10.68
N ILE A 209 -0.64 5.96 11.64
CA ILE A 209 -0.40 7.39 11.50
C ILE A 209 0.87 7.74 12.26
N HIS A 210 1.72 8.55 11.65
CA HIS A 210 2.99 8.97 12.23
C HIS A 210 2.99 10.44 12.70
N ALA A 211 3.93 10.77 13.58
CA ALA A 211 4.11 12.10 14.15
C ALA A 211 4.58 13.16 13.15
N MET A 212 5.35 12.76 12.13
CA MET A 212 5.99 13.70 11.20
C MET A 212 5.57 13.43 9.75
N GLU A 213 5.96 14.37 8.88
CA GLU A 213 5.89 14.21 7.43
C GLU A 213 6.75 13.03 6.97
N ASP A 214 6.21 12.26 6.05
CA ASP A 214 6.96 11.32 5.22
C ASP A 214 7.69 12.09 4.11
N ASP A 215 9.02 11.98 4.09
CA ASP A 215 9.91 12.57 3.07
C ASP A 215 9.84 11.87 1.70
N LEU A 216 9.02 10.83 1.58
CA LEU A 216 8.71 10.04 0.39
C LEU A 216 9.93 9.30 -0.19
N GLY A 217 10.90 8.95 0.65
CA GLY A 217 12.13 8.28 0.23
C GLY A 217 13.05 9.19 -0.58
N ARG A 218 12.90 10.52 -0.43
CA ARG A 218 13.63 11.51 -1.27
C ARG A 218 14.98 11.89 -0.69
N ALA A 219 15.24 11.61 0.58
CA ALA A 219 16.54 11.84 1.17
C ALA A 219 17.46 10.63 0.92
N ASP A 220 18.75 10.90 0.70
CA ASP A 220 19.76 9.86 0.51
C ASP A 220 20.22 9.28 1.87
N THR A 221 19.27 8.74 2.62
CA THR A 221 19.50 8.09 3.91
C THR A 221 18.77 6.76 3.99
N VAL A 222 19.32 5.84 4.77
CA VAL A 222 18.70 4.53 5.01
C VAL A 222 17.31 4.69 5.64
N GLU A 223 17.14 5.66 6.55
CA GLU A 223 15.88 5.92 7.23
C GLU A 223 14.79 6.41 6.27
N SER A 224 15.12 7.33 5.38
CA SER A 224 14.23 7.80 4.31
C SER A 224 13.82 6.66 3.39
N GLN A 225 14.79 5.86 2.91
CA GLN A 225 14.53 4.70 2.05
C GLN A 225 13.82 3.52 2.75
N THR A 226 13.66 3.57 4.08
CA THR A 226 13.00 2.51 4.86
C THR A 226 11.64 2.94 5.40
N SER A 227 11.47 4.20 5.78
CA SER A 227 10.32 4.67 6.55
C SER A 227 9.87 6.10 6.23
N GLY A 228 10.53 6.77 5.30
CA GLY A 228 10.23 8.15 4.97
C GLY A 228 10.60 9.15 6.05
N SER A 229 11.44 8.75 7.02
CA SER A 229 11.79 9.58 8.19
C SER A 229 10.56 10.09 8.97
N ALA A 230 9.44 9.35 8.93
CA ALA A 230 8.14 9.79 9.44
C ALA A 230 8.04 9.86 10.99
N GLY A 231 9.05 9.37 11.71
CA GLY A 231 9.09 9.43 13.16
C GLY A 231 8.12 8.49 13.87
N ALA A 232 7.73 8.87 15.09
CA ALA A 232 6.96 8.03 16.01
C ALA A 232 5.57 7.67 15.49
N ARG A 233 5.08 6.48 15.84
CA ARG A 233 3.72 6.01 15.53
C ARG A 233 2.75 6.55 16.58
N ILE A 234 1.80 7.40 16.18
CA ILE A 234 0.91 8.12 17.11
C ILE A 234 -0.48 7.49 17.22
N ALA A 235 -0.95 6.82 16.16
CA ALA A 235 -2.18 6.05 16.18
C ALA A 235 -2.11 4.88 15.20
N CYS A 236 -2.87 3.82 15.49
CA CYS A 236 -2.99 2.68 14.59
C CYS A 236 -4.31 1.92 14.78
N GLY A 237 -4.68 1.14 13.78
CA GLY A 237 -5.88 0.31 13.80
C GLY A 237 -5.76 -0.85 12.82
N VAL A 238 -6.31 -2.01 13.19
CA VAL A 238 -6.34 -3.18 12.31
C VAL A 238 -7.44 -2.99 11.26
N ILE A 239 -7.10 -3.24 10.00
CA ILE A 239 -8.02 -3.17 8.86
C ILE A 239 -8.84 -4.46 8.83
N GLY A 240 -10.14 -4.36 9.09
CA GLY A 240 -11.07 -5.48 9.07
C GLY A 240 -12.16 -5.31 8.03
N TYR A 241 -12.65 -6.41 7.45
CA TYR A 241 -13.84 -6.35 6.61
C TYR A 241 -15.04 -5.81 7.40
N VAL A 242 -15.86 -5.00 6.74
CA VAL A 242 -17.14 -4.55 7.28
C VAL A 242 -18.28 -5.05 6.40
N ASN A 243 -19.42 -5.34 7.02
CA ASN A 243 -20.61 -5.70 6.27
C ASN A 243 -21.17 -4.42 5.63
N GLY A 244 -21.31 -4.44 4.31
CA GLY A 244 -21.91 -3.35 3.53
C GLY A 244 -23.43 -3.44 3.46
#